data_AF-A0A9E7CZY3-F1
#
_entry.id   AF-A0A9E7CZY3-F1
#
_cell.length_a   1.000
_cell.length_b   1.000
_cell.length_c   1.000
_cell.angle_alpha   90.00
_cell.angle_beta   90.00
_cell.angle_gamma   90.00
#
_symmetry.space_group_name_H-M   'P 1'
#
loop_
_entity.id
_entity.type
_entity.pdbx_description
1 polymer ?
#
loop_
_entity_poly.entity_id
_entity_poly.type
_entity_poly.pdbx_seq_one_letter_code
_entity_poly.pdbx_strand_id
1 'polypeptide(L)'
;MYELFILGELKDSPMHGYLLHQILSQTLGPLRQVSWGTLYSVIARLEEEGLIQQIPQLGESSRGKPRKVYQITAAGDAEFYRLVRRPFEHNQETEDLFRIKLSKFHHLSHDMQLEILRQYKVFLEVEAGGLEAHAEHVRKASSISEAERPHILNVLDYELTICEAKLAWVDTCIGRMDS
;
A
#
# COMPACT_ATOMS: atom_id res chain seq x y z
N MET A 1 1.62 4.97 5.69
CA MET A 1 1.98 3.93 4.70
C MET A 1 3.47 3.88 4.35
N TYR A 2 4.15 5.00 4.06
CA TYR A 2 5.54 4.97 3.57
C TYR A 2 6.58 4.49 4.59
N GLU A 3 6.37 4.70 5.88
CA GLU A 3 7.24 4.15 6.94
C GLU A 3 7.31 2.62 6.84
N LEU A 4 6.15 1.95 6.72
CA LEU A 4 6.04 0.51 6.59
C LEU A 4 6.81 0.01 5.36
N PHE A 5 6.68 0.73 4.23
CA PHE A 5 7.44 0.43 3.02
C PHE A 5 8.94 0.55 3.27
N ILE A 6 9.43 1.69 3.78
CA ILE A 6 10.86 1.95 3.96
C ILE A 6 11.47 0.93 4.93
N LEU A 7 10.84 0.68 6.08
CA LEU A 7 11.32 -0.31 7.03
C LEU A 7 11.31 -1.71 6.41
N GLY A 8 10.26 -2.04 5.65
CA GLY A 8 10.17 -3.30 4.93
C GLY A 8 11.31 -3.51 3.93
N GLU A 9 11.59 -2.53 3.08
CA GLU A 9 12.72 -2.60 2.13
C GLU A 9 14.07 -2.75 2.85
N LEU A 10 14.28 -1.99 3.92
CA LEU A 10 15.54 -2.00 4.66
C LEU A 10 15.77 -3.28 5.48
N LYS A 11 14.75 -4.15 5.62
CA LYS A 11 14.90 -5.52 6.16
C LYS A 11 15.55 -6.45 5.15
N ASP A 12 15.35 -6.25 3.85
CA ASP A 12 15.97 -7.05 2.80
C ASP A 12 17.46 -6.72 2.66
N SER A 13 17.80 -5.43 2.61
CA SER A 13 19.19 -4.98 2.55
C SER A 13 19.35 -3.49 2.85
N PRO A 14 20.54 -3.05 3.31
CA PRO A 14 20.85 -1.63 3.37
C PRO A 14 20.80 -0.98 1.99
N MET A 15 20.15 0.19 1.88
CA MET A 15 19.99 0.86 0.59
C MET A 15 19.92 2.39 0.70
N HIS A 16 20.13 3.04 -0.45
CA HIS A 16 20.03 4.49 -0.57
C HIS A 16 18.58 4.94 -0.78
N GLY A 17 18.27 6.18 -0.36
CA GLY A 17 16.96 6.80 -0.57
C GLY A 17 16.49 6.85 -2.03
N TYR A 18 17.43 6.92 -2.98
CA TYR A 18 17.11 6.86 -4.41
C TYR A 18 16.51 5.50 -4.82
N LEU A 19 17.11 4.40 -4.37
CA LEU A 19 16.62 3.06 -4.68
C LEU A 19 15.27 2.81 -4.01
N LEU A 20 15.10 3.25 -2.75
CA LEU A 20 13.81 3.21 -2.04
C LEU A 20 12.69 3.88 -2.86
N HIS A 21 12.96 5.05 -3.45
CA HIS A 21 11.98 5.76 -4.28
C HIS A 21 11.62 5.00 -5.56
N GLN A 22 12.62 4.43 -6.22
CA GLN A 22 12.38 3.63 -7.43
C GLN A 22 11.52 2.41 -7.14
N ILE A 23 11.85 1.66 -6.08
CA ILE A 23 11.09 0.47 -5.69
C ILE A 23 9.66 0.84 -5.27
N LEU A 24 9.49 1.94 -4.54
CA LEU A 24 8.17 2.42 -4.13
C LEU A 24 7.29 2.76 -5.33
N SER A 25 7.86 3.46 -6.31
CA SER A 25 7.16 3.86 -7.53
C SER A 25 6.73 2.64 -8.35
N GLN A 26 7.57 1.60 -8.41
CA GLN A 26 7.22 0.34 -9.06
C GLN A 26 6.14 -0.43 -8.30
N THR A 27 6.19 -0.41 -6.96
CA THR A 27 5.21 -1.09 -6.09
C THR A 27 3.82 -0.48 -6.20
N LEU A 28 3.72 0.85 -6.22
CA LEU A 28 2.42 1.54 -6.30
C LEU A 28 1.89 1.64 -7.74
N GLY A 29 2.78 1.50 -8.72
CA GLY A 29 2.44 1.48 -10.14
C GLY A 29 2.44 2.88 -10.78
N PRO A 30 2.26 2.94 -12.11
CA PRO A 30 2.55 4.13 -12.91
C PRO A 30 1.63 5.34 -12.64
N LEU A 31 0.44 5.10 -12.07
CA LEU A 31 -0.55 6.14 -11.79
C LEU A 31 -0.32 6.84 -10.45
N ARG A 32 0.49 6.27 -9.56
CA ARG A 32 0.73 6.80 -8.22
C ARG A 32 2.11 7.47 -8.15
N GLN A 33 2.10 8.80 -8.19
CA GLN A 33 3.33 9.59 -8.10
C GLN A 33 3.69 9.87 -6.65
N VAL A 34 4.83 9.37 -6.20
CA VAL A 34 5.39 9.71 -4.89
C VAL A 34 6.43 10.81 -5.06
N SER A 35 6.24 11.93 -4.37
CA SER A 35 7.22 13.00 -4.41
C SER A 35 8.51 12.60 -3.68
N TRP A 36 9.65 13.02 -4.22
CA TRP A 36 10.95 12.86 -3.55
C TRP A 36 10.94 13.48 -2.15
N GLY A 37 10.34 14.66 -1.99
CA GLY A 37 10.25 15.37 -0.71
C GLY A 37 9.52 14.56 0.36
N THR A 38 8.42 13.89 -0.02
CA THR A 38 7.65 13.03 0.88
C THR A 38 8.46 11.82 1.34
N LEU A 39 9.17 11.14 0.43
CA LEU A 39 9.96 9.98 0.82
C LEU A 39 11.11 10.39 1.75
N TYR A 40 11.86 11.43 1.38
CA TYR A 40 13.01 11.87 2.16
C TYR A 40 12.62 12.47 3.51
N SER A 41 11.45 13.10 3.64
CA SER A 41 10.96 13.56 4.95
C SER A 41 10.64 12.39 5.88
N VAL A 42 10.08 11.30 5.34
CA VAL A 42 9.84 10.08 6.13
C VAL A 42 11.16 9.40 6.52
N ILE A 43 12.12 9.29 5.60
CA ILE A 43 13.46 8.76 5.90
C ILE A 43 14.12 9.56 7.04
N ALA A 44 14.12 10.89 6.95
CA ALA A 44 14.72 11.75 7.97
C ALA A 44 14.08 11.53 9.34
N ARG A 45 12.75 11.41 9.40
CA ARG A 45 12.04 11.13 10.65
C ARG A 45 12.35 9.74 11.21
N LEU A 46 12.37 8.70 10.37
CA LEU A 46 12.75 7.35 10.82
C LEU A 46 14.19 7.30 11.37
N GLU A 47 15.10 8.09 10.79
CA GLU A 47 16.48 8.23 11.27
C GLU A 47 16.52 8.95 12.62
N GLU A 48 15.77 10.04 12.78
CA GLU A 48 15.64 10.79 14.04
C GLU A 48 15.02 9.94 15.17
N GLU A 49 14.03 9.12 14.84
CA GLU A 49 13.39 8.18 15.77
C GLU A 49 14.27 6.94 16.08
N GLY A 50 15.45 6.81 15.46
CA GLY A 50 16.37 5.69 15.68
C GLY A 50 15.88 4.34 15.10
N LEU A 51 14.89 4.38 14.22
CA LEU A 51 14.33 3.19 13.55
C LEU A 51 15.19 2.74 12.37
N ILE A 52 15.93 3.67 11.77
CA ILE A 52 16.95 3.41 10.78
C ILE A 52 18.22 4.16 11.15
N GLN A 53 19.37 3.74 10.63
CA GLN A 53 20.64 4.43 10.81
C GLN A 53 21.40 4.54 9.49
N GLN A 54 22.11 5.65 9.31
CA GLN A 54 23.01 5.80 8.18
C GLN A 54 24.28 4.95 8.41
N ILE A 55 24.67 4.17 7.40
CA ILE A 55 25.92 3.40 7.42
C ILE A 55 26.93 3.93 6.38
N PRO A 56 28.25 3.74 6.61
CA PRO A 56 29.26 4.08 5.61
C PRO A 56 29.05 3.27 4.32
N GLN A 57 29.20 3.92 3.17
CA GLN A 57 29.18 3.25 1.88
C GLN A 57 30.53 2.53 1.70
N LEU A 58 30.55 1.19 1.78
CA LEU A 58 31.74 0.40 1.54
C LEU A 58 32.03 0.38 0.02
N GLY A 59 33.09 1.05 -0.42
CA GLY A 59 33.74 0.73 -1.70
C GLY A 59 33.51 1.66 -2.91
N GLU A 60 32.83 2.80 -2.81
CA GLU A 60 32.74 3.75 -3.94
C GLU A 60 33.59 5.01 -3.74
N SER A 61 34.76 5.02 -4.37
CA SER A 61 35.56 6.19 -4.69
C SER A 61 34.94 6.97 -5.87
N SER A 62 33.67 7.36 -5.76
CA SER A 62 33.03 8.18 -6.79
C SER A 62 33.22 9.66 -6.50
N ARG A 63 33.78 10.42 -7.46
CA ARG A 63 33.82 11.89 -7.50
C ARG A 63 32.38 12.43 -7.42
N GLY A 64 31.85 12.63 -6.22
CA GLY A 64 30.50 13.11 -5.97
C GLY A 64 30.16 13.08 -4.48
N LYS A 65 29.07 13.76 -4.09
CA LYS A 65 28.57 13.74 -2.70
C LYS A 65 28.19 12.28 -2.36
N PRO A 66 28.77 11.67 -1.30
CA PRO A 66 28.49 10.28 -0.98
C PRO A 66 26.99 10.08 -0.74
N ARG A 67 26.43 9.04 -1.36
CA ARG A 67 25.00 8.72 -1.21
C ARG A 67 24.81 8.11 0.17
N LYS A 68 23.88 8.65 0.97
CA LYS A 68 23.55 8.07 2.28
C LYS A 68 22.94 6.69 2.10
N VAL A 69 23.56 5.65 2.66
CA VAL A 69 22.99 4.29 2.78
C VAL A 69 22.30 4.22 4.13
N TYR A 70 21.10 3.66 4.18
CA TYR A 70 20.39 3.41 5.42
C TYR A 70 20.32 1.92 5.71
N GLN A 71 20.26 1.55 6.97
CA GLN A 71 20.00 0.20 7.46
C GLN A 71 18.96 0.26 8.57
N ILE A 72 18.08 -0.73 8.64
CA ILE A 72 17.10 -0.86 9.73
C ILE A 72 17.78 -1.20 11.07
N THR A 73 17.26 -0.66 12.17
CA THR A 73 17.68 -1.02 13.53
C THR A 73 16.77 -2.09 14.13
N ALA A 74 17.13 -2.66 15.29
CA ALA A 74 16.23 -3.56 16.01
C ALA A 74 14.90 -2.90 16.41
N ALA A 75 14.93 -1.59 16.72
CA ALA A 75 13.71 -0.82 16.99
C ALA A 75 12.86 -0.65 15.72
N GLY A 76 13.51 -0.38 14.58
CA GLY A 76 12.83 -0.34 13.28
C GLY A 76 12.18 -1.66 12.89
N ASP A 77 12.83 -2.79 13.20
CA ASP A 77 12.28 -4.12 12.95
C ASP A 77 10.99 -4.38 13.74
N ALA A 78 11.01 -4.06 15.04
CA ALA A 78 9.82 -4.13 15.88
C ALA A 78 8.71 -3.21 15.37
N GLU A 79 9.07 -2.01 14.92
CA GLU A 79 8.13 -1.03 14.37
C GLU A 79 7.50 -1.49 13.06
N PHE A 80 8.27 -2.12 12.17
CA PHE A 80 7.74 -2.74 10.95
C PHE A 80 6.60 -3.72 11.26
N TYR A 81 6.82 -4.65 12.20
CA TYR A 81 5.80 -5.62 12.58
C TYR A 81 4.61 -4.97 13.29
N ARG A 82 4.81 -3.86 14.01
CA ARG A 82 3.72 -3.09 14.60
C ARG A 82 2.87 -2.42 13.51
N LEU A 83 3.49 -1.80 12.52
CA LEU A 83 2.82 -1.09 11.44
C LEU A 83 2.07 -2.05 10.50
N VAL A 84 2.67 -3.18 10.14
CA VAL A 84 2.04 -4.14 9.21
C VAL A 84 0.77 -4.78 9.78
N ARG A 85 0.73 -4.96 11.11
CA ARG A 85 -0.43 -5.49 11.86
C ARG A 85 -1.57 -4.50 12.06
N ARG A 86 -1.35 -3.20 11.80
CA ARG A 86 -2.43 -2.21 11.92
C ARG A 86 -3.57 -2.57 10.95
N PRO A 87 -4.83 -2.60 11.41
CA PRO A 87 -5.97 -2.79 10.53
C PRO A 87 -6.01 -1.76 9.41
N PHE A 88 -6.64 -2.10 8.29
CA PHE A 88 -6.93 -1.11 7.26
C PHE A 88 -7.94 -0.09 7.78
N GLU A 89 -7.70 1.18 7.46
CA GLU A 89 -8.74 2.20 7.51
C GLU A 89 -9.56 2.13 6.20
N HIS A 90 -10.79 2.63 6.20
CA HIS A 90 -11.60 2.70 4.98
C HIS A 90 -11.44 4.09 4.36
N ASN A 91 -10.39 4.29 3.56
CA ASN A 91 -10.09 5.57 2.93
C ASN A 91 -9.38 5.39 1.57
N GLN A 92 -9.07 6.50 0.90
CA GLN A 92 -8.43 6.52 -0.42
C GLN A 92 -7.00 5.96 -0.46
N GLU A 93 -6.32 5.81 0.68
CA GLU A 93 -4.96 5.25 0.76
C GLU A 93 -4.93 3.74 0.98
N THR A 94 -6.10 3.11 1.21
CA THR A 94 -6.21 1.70 1.57
C THR A 94 -5.65 0.79 0.48
N GLU A 95 -5.89 1.10 -0.79
CA GLU A 95 -5.30 0.35 -1.91
C GLU A 95 -3.78 0.40 -1.93
N ASP A 96 -3.20 1.59 -1.78
CA ASP A 96 -1.76 1.75 -1.77
C ASP A 96 -1.13 1.01 -0.58
N LEU A 97 -1.77 1.10 0.58
CA LEU A 97 -1.34 0.38 1.77
C LEU A 97 -1.45 -1.14 1.57
N PHE A 98 -2.50 -1.63 0.91
CA PHE A 98 -2.65 -3.04 0.56
C PHE A 98 -1.51 -3.50 -0.35
N ARG A 99 -1.20 -2.76 -1.42
CA ARG A 99 -0.08 -3.06 -2.34
C ARG A 99 1.26 -3.09 -1.60
N ILE A 100 1.50 -2.14 -0.70
CA ILE A 100 2.70 -2.14 0.16
C ILE A 100 2.72 -3.36 1.06
N LYS A 101 1.64 -3.68 1.77
CA LYS A 101 1.60 -4.87 2.64
C LYS A 101 1.82 -6.16 1.85
N LEU A 102 1.21 -6.26 0.68
CA LEU A 102 1.35 -7.40 -0.24
C LEU A 102 2.81 -7.59 -0.68
N SER A 103 3.53 -6.50 -1.00
CA SER A 103 4.95 -6.55 -1.38
C SER A 103 5.90 -6.91 -0.23
N LYS A 104 5.36 -7.12 0.98
CA LYS A 104 6.11 -7.54 2.17
C LYS A 104 5.78 -8.94 2.65
N PHE A 105 4.98 -9.70 1.91
CA PHE A 105 4.56 -11.06 2.32
C PHE A 105 5.74 -11.98 2.63
N HIS A 106 6.88 -11.84 1.96
CA HIS A 106 8.09 -12.64 2.23
C HIS A 106 8.69 -12.42 3.63
N HIS A 107 8.29 -11.37 4.34
CA HIS A 107 8.65 -11.13 5.74
C HIS A 107 7.61 -11.59 6.76
N LEU A 108 6.43 -12.02 6.31
CA LEU A 108 5.28 -12.26 7.18
C LEU A 108 5.00 -13.75 7.31
N SER A 109 4.54 -14.17 8.49
CA SER A 109 4.03 -15.53 8.68
C SER A 109 2.79 -15.75 7.81
N HIS A 110 2.50 -17.02 7.52
CA HIS A 110 1.29 -17.41 6.78
C HIS A 110 0.02 -16.85 7.41
N ASP A 111 -0.12 -16.93 8.74
CA ASP A 111 -1.25 -16.34 9.48
C ASP A 111 -1.40 -14.83 9.23
N MET A 112 -0.29 -14.09 9.22
CA MET A 112 -0.31 -12.64 8.98
C MET A 112 -0.66 -12.30 7.53
N GLN A 113 -0.20 -13.10 6.57
CA GLN A 113 -0.56 -12.94 5.16
C GLN A 113 -2.07 -13.18 4.96
N LEU A 114 -2.61 -14.26 5.54
CA LEU A 114 -4.05 -14.55 5.53
C LEU A 114 -4.87 -13.44 6.18
N GLU A 115 -4.44 -12.93 7.33
CA GLU A 115 -5.13 -11.84 8.01
C GLU A 115 -5.18 -10.57 7.14
N ILE A 116 -4.09 -10.22 6.46
CA ILE A 116 -4.06 -9.07 5.55
C ILE A 116 -5.03 -9.26 4.38
N LEU A 117 -5.05 -10.44 3.77
CA LEU A 117 -5.98 -10.75 2.67
C LEU A 117 -7.44 -10.69 3.14
N ARG A 118 -7.75 -11.25 4.32
CA ARG A 118 -9.10 -11.23 4.90
C ARG A 118 -9.56 -9.82 5.23
N GLN A 119 -8.72 -8.99 5.84
CA GLN A 119 -9.06 -7.60 6.11
C GLN A 119 -9.29 -6.81 4.81
N TYR A 120 -8.48 -7.04 3.79
CA TYR A 120 -8.67 -6.39 2.50
C TYR A 120 -9.94 -6.86 1.77
N LYS A 121 -10.29 -8.15 1.89
CA LYS A 121 -11.57 -8.68 1.43
C LYS A 121 -12.75 -7.93 2.09
N VAL A 122 -12.74 -7.80 3.41
CA VAL A 122 -13.79 -7.06 4.14
C VAL A 122 -13.90 -5.61 3.66
N PHE A 123 -12.76 -4.95 3.41
CA PHE A 123 -12.76 -3.60 2.84
C PHE A 123 -13.47 -3.55 1.48
N LEU A 124 -13.16 -4.47 0.58
CA LEU A 124 -13.77 -4.53 -0.75
C LEU A 124 -15.26 -4.90 -0.69
N GLU A 125 -15.68 -5.80 0.22
CA GLU A 125 -17.09 -6.14 0.42
C GLU A 125 -17.90 -4.92 0.87
N VAL A 126 -17.35 -4.10 1.76
CA VAL A 126 -17.97 -2.83 2.19
C VAL A 126 -18.03 -1.83 1.03
N GLU A 127 -16.97 -1.74 0.23
CA GLU A 127 -16.93 -0.85 -0.95
C GLU A 127 -17.97 -1.25 -2.00
N ALA A 128 -18.04 -2.54 -2.36
CA ALA A 128 -19.02 -3.07 -3.29
C ALA A 128 -20.46 -2.80 -2.82
N GLY A 129 -20.77 -3.11 -1.57
CA GLY A 129 -22.10 -2.83 -1.00
C GLY A 129 -22.44 -1.33 -0.97
N GLY A 130 -21.44 -0.47 -0.77
CA GLY A 130 -21.60 0.98 -0.87
C GLY A 130 -21.92 1.46 -2.29
N LEU A 131 -21.25 0.90 -3.30
CA LEU A 131 -21.48 1.20 -4.72
C LEU A 131 -22.87 0.74 -5.16
N GLU A 132 -23.30 -0.46 -4.76
CA GLU A 132 -24.64 -0.98 -5.03
C GLU A 132 -25.73 -0.11 -4.40
N ALA A 133 -25.57 0.25 -3.13
CA ALA A 133 -26.52 1.13 -2.43
C ALA A 133 -26.59 2.52 -3.08
N HIS A 134 -25.45 3.05 -3.54
CA HIS A 134 -25.40 4.33 -4.24
C HIS A 134 -26.07 4.25 -5.62
N ALA A 135 -25.87 3.15 -6.37
CA ALA A 135 -26.56 2.93 -7.64
C ALA A 135 -28.08 2.85 -7.46
N GLU A 136 -28.56 2.16 -6.42
CA GLU A 136 -29.98 2.11 -6.06
C GLU A 136 -30.54 3.50 -5.71
N HIS A 137 -29.77 4.33 -5.00
CA HIS A 137 -30.15 5.70 -4.72
C HIS A 137 -30.25 6.52 -6.01
N VAL A 138 -29.25 6.43 -6.89
CA VAL A 138 -29.23 7.11 -8.19
C VAL A 138 -30.41 6.69 -9.06
N ARG A 139 -30.83 5.42 -9.05
CA ARG A 139 -32.02 4.96 -9.79
C ARG A 139 -33.31 5.65 -9.34
N LYS A 140 -33.43 5.97 -8.05
CA LYS A 140 -34.65 6.52 -7.42
C LYS A 140 -34.63 8.04 -7.26
N ALA A 141 -33.48 8.68 -7.40
CA ALA A 141 -33.31 10.10 -7.15
C ALA A 141 -34.01 10.95 -8.23
N SER A 142 -35.06 11.67 -7.83
CA SER A 142 -35.79 12.61 -8.71
C SER A 142 -35.00 13.88 -9.02
N SER A 143 -33.93 14.16 -8.27
CA SER A 143 -33.05 15.31 -8.48
C SER A 143 -32.05 15.14 -9.63
N ILE A 144 -31.86 13.91 -10.11
CA ILE A 144 -30.96 13.59 -11.22
C ILE A 144 -31.80 13.53 -12.50
N SER A 145 -31.35 14.21 -13.56
CA SER A 145 -32.08 14.21 -14.83
C SER A 145 -32.06 12.83 -15.50
N GLU A 146 -33.11 12.53 -16.28
CA GLU A 146 -33.20 11.28 -17.05
C GLU A 146 -32.05 11.12 -18.07
N ALA A 147 -31.47 12.23 -18.53
CA ALA A 147 -30.32 12.21 -19.44
C ALA A 147 -29.02 11.84 -18.72
N GLU A 148 -28.81 12.30 -17.47
CA GLU A 148 -27.58 12.05 -16.72
C GLU A 148 -27.57 10.69 -16.02
N ARG A 149 -28.75 10.21 -15.59
CA ARG A 149 -28.90 9.00 -14.77
C ARG A 149 -28.16 7.78 -15.36
N PRO A 150 -28.30 7.43 -16.67
CA PRO A 150 -27.61 6.28 -17.23
C PRO A 150 -26.07 6.41 -17.19
N HIS A 151 -25.54 7.63 -17.35
CA HIS A 151 -24.10 7.87 -17.32
C HIS A 151 -23.52 7.71 -15.91
N ILE A 152 -24.21 8.21 -14.90
CA ILE A 152 -23.80 8.01 -13.50
C ILE A 152 -23.84 6.53 -13.15
N LEU A 153 -24.91 5.82 -13.52
CA LEU A 153 -25.01 4.38 -13.29
C LEU A 153 -23.90 3.60 -13.98
N ASN A 154 -23.50 4.00 -15.19
CA ASN A 154 -22.38 3.36 -15.91
C ASN A 154 -21.03 3.59 -15.22
N VAL A 155 -20.81 4.73 -14.56
CA VAL A 155 -19.60 4.95 -13.73
C VAL A 155 -19.60 4.01 -12.52
N LEU A 156 -20.74 3.86 -11.85
CA LEU A 156 -20.85 2.98 -10.68
C LEU A 156 -20.71 1.50 -11.06
N ASP A 157 -21.24 1.09 -12.21
CA ASP A 157 -21.07 -0.25 -12.79
C ASP A 157 -19.59 -0.55 -13.09
N TYR A 158 -18.87 0.41 -13.66
CA TYR A 158 -17.43 0.31 -13.89
C TYR A 158 -16.63 0.12 -12.57
N GLU A 159 -16.91 0.93 -11.55
CA GLU A 159 -16.23 0.82 -10.26
C GLU A 159 -16.58 -0.51 -9.55
N LEU A 160 -17.84 -0.93 -9.59
CA LEU A 160 -18.30 -2.20 -9.02
C LEU A 160 -17.60 -3.38 -9.70
N THR A 161 -17.53 -3.38 -11.03
CA THR A 161 -16.83 -4.42 -11.82
C THR A 161 -15.36 -4.56 -11.40
N ILE A 162 -14.68 -3.43 -11.17
CA ILE A 162 -13.29 -3.44 -10.69
C ILE A 162 -13.20 -4.01 -9.27
N CYS A 163 -14.12 -3.62 -8.38
CA CYS A 163 -14.17 -4.11 -7.00
C CYS A 163 -14.39 -5.63 -6.95
N GLU A 164 -15.33 -6.14 -7.73
CA GLU A 164 -15.62 -7.58 -7.86
C GLU A 164 -14.41 -8.36 -8.40
N ALA A 165 -13.69 -7.82 -9.38
CA ALA A 165 -12.49 -8.45 -9.90
C ALA A 165 -11.38 -8.55 -8.83
N LYS A 166 -11.23 -7.51 -7.99
CA LYS A 166 -10.31 -7.54 -6.85
C LYS A 166 -10.73 -8.58 -5.81
N LEU A 167 -12.02 -8.64 -5.47
CA LEU A 167 -12.59 -9.64 -4.55
C LEU A 167 -12.28 -11.06 -5.01
N ALA A 168 -12.57 -11.36 -6.29
CA ALA A 168 -12.30 -12.67 -6.87
C ALA A 168 -10.81 -13.06 -6.83
N TRP A 169 -9.92 -12.07 -7.05
CA TRP A 169 -8.47 -12.29 -6.92
C TRP A 169 -8.08 -12.60 -5.46
N VAL A 170 -8.60 -11.84 -4.49
CA VAL A 170 -8.31 -12.06 -3.06
C VAL A 170 -8.82 -13.43 -2.61
N ASP A 171 -10.03 -13.82 -3.01
CA ASP A 171 -10.60 -15.13 -2.70
C ASP A 171 -9.75 -16.28 -3.26
N THR A 172 -9.25 -16.12 -4.50
CA THR A 172 -8.34 -17.09 -5.10
C THR A 172 -7.03 -17.20 -4.30
N CYS A 173 -6.49 -16.08 -3.83
CA CYS A 173 -5.28 -16.05 -3.00
C CYS A 173 -5.51 -16.76 -1.65
N ILE A 174 -6.61 -16.45 -0.96
CA ILE A 174 -6.96 -17.09 0.33
C ILE A 174 -7.14 -18.60 0.12
N GLY A 175 -7.90 -19.02 -0.90
CA GLY A 175 -8.15 -20.44 -1.17
C GLY A 175 -6.88 -21.25 -1.45
N ARG A 176 -5.89 -20.65 -2.12
CA ARG A 176 -4.58 -21.29 -2.35
C ARG A 176 -3.74 -21.45 -1.08
N MET A 177 -3.97 -20.59 -0.09
CA MET A 177 -3.23 -20.60 1.17
C MET A 177 -3.86 -21.52 2.23
N ASP A 178 -5.17 -21.75 2.15
CA ASP A 178 -5.91 -22.67 3.03
C ASP A 178 -5.83 -24.14 2.56
N SER A 179 -5.31 -24.40 1.34
CA SER A 179 -5.11 -25.75 0.76
C SER A 179 -3.75 -26.32 1.08
#